data_AF-A0A1F2VBQ1-F1
#
_entry.id   AF-A0A1F2VBQ1-F1
#
_cell.length_a   1.000
_cell.length_b   1.000
_cell.length_c   1.000
_cell.angle_alpha   90.00
_cell.angle_beta   90.00
_cell.angle_gamma   90.00
#
_symmetry.space_group_name_H-M   'P 1'
#
loop_
_entity.id
_entity.type
_entity.pdbx_description
1 polymer ?
#
loop_
_entity_poly.entity_id
_entity_poly.type
_entity_poly.pdbx_seq_one_letter_code
_entity_poly.pdbx_strand_id
1 'polypeptide(L)'
;MEERQAVQSNEDVMNRKFAQTRPDGYFAIRSFHRDAKGKRDPRFLLKCGCCDGKLEVYYGADSLEINGVMGSVENWRELLMPLLKMKLPGQGKRPKAEEMSDGNRKD
;
A
#
# COMPACT_ATOMS: atom_id res chain seq x y z
N MET A 1 41.93 13.47 -6.88
CA MET A 1 41.10 12.40 -7.45
C MET A 1 40.16 12.01 -6.34
N GLU A 2 38.97 12.62 -6.31
CA GLU A 2 38.05 12.52 -5.19
C GLU A 2 37.08 11.37 -5.47
N GLU A 3 37.17 10.34 -4.63
CA GLU A 3 36.39 9.12 -4.73
C GLU A 3 34.93 9.44 -4.42
N ARG A 4 34.08 9.47 -5.46
CA ARG A 4 32.63 9.61 -5.28
C ARG A 4 32.11 8.33 -4.65
N GLN A 5 31.93 8.35 -3.32
CA GLN A 5 31.17 7.31 -2.64
C GLN A 5 29.75 7.29 -3.23
N ALA A 6 29.35 6.12 -3.73
CA ALA A 6 28.00 5.89 -4.20
C ALA A 6 27.04 6.07 -3.02
N VAL A 7 26.32 7.19 -3.00
CA VAL A 7 25.16 7.38 -2.13
C VAL A 7 24.15 6.34 -2.55
N GLN A 8 24.01 5.27 -1.78
CA GLN A 8 22.85 4.39 -1.87
C GLN A 8 21.65 5.25 -1.54
N SER A 9 20.85 5.61 -2.55
CA SER A 9 19.58 6.29 -2.31
C SER A 9 18.73 5.34 -1.47
N ASN A 10 18.13 5.84 -0.40
CA ASN A 10 17.14 5.12 0.40
C ASN A 10 15.82 4.86 -0.35
N GLU A 11 15.83 4.96 -1.69
CA GLU A 11 14.71 4.60 -2.54
C GLU A 11 14.68 3.06 -2.65
N ASP A 12 13.50 2.49 -2.44
CA ASP A 12 13.14 1.13 -2.83
C ASP A 12 13.51 -0.07 -1.95
N VAL A 13 13.80 0.09 -0.66
CA VAL A 13 13.52 -1.03 0.27
C VAL A 13 12.01 -1.04 0.56
N MET A 14 11.22 -1.37 -0.46
CA MET A 14 9.83 -1.80 -0.25
C MET A 14 9.90 -3.01 0.69
N ASN A 15 9.61 -2.80 1.97
CA ASN A 15 9.71 -3.84 2.98
C ASN A 15 8.51 -4.78 2.84
N ARG A 16 8.80 -5.90 2.16
CA ARG A 16 7.85 -6.93 1.72
C ARG A 16 7.67 -8.07 2.72
N LYS A 17 8.20 -7.95 3.95
CA LYS A 17 8.30 -9.07 4.89
C LYS A 17 6.97 -9.81 5.10
N PHE A 18 5.85 -9.08 5.05
CA PHE A 18 4.49 -9.65 5.16
C PHE A 18 3.61 -9.39 3.93
N ALA A 19 4.19 -8.94 2.83
CA ALA A 19 3.44 -8.63 1.62
C ALA A 19 3.08 -9.93 0.87
N GLN A 20 1.84 -10.03 0.43
CA GLN A 20 1.37 -11.13 -0.40
C GLN A 20 1.31 -10.66 -1.85
N THR A 21 1.95 -11.36 -2.78
CA THR A 21 1.94 -11.01 -4.20
C THR A 21 0.61 -11.41 -4.84
N ARG A 22 0.08 -10.54 -5.70
CA ARG A 22 -1.10 -10.78 -6.53
C ARG A 22 -0.66 -11.26 -7.93
N PRO A 23 -1.54 -11.95 -8.68
CA PRO A 23 -1.23 -12.39 -10.05
C PRO A 23 -0.86 -11.25 -11.01
N ASP A 24 -1.30 -10.03 -10.74
CA ASP A 24 -1.00 -8.81 -11.51
C ASP A 24 0.40 -8.22 -11.21
N GLY A 25 1.20 -8.88 -10.36
CA GLY A 25 2.55 -8.43 -9.99
C GLY A 25 2.58 -7.32 -8.92
N TYR A 26 1.43 -6.93 -8.36
CA TYR A 26 1.33 -6.01 -7.23
C TYR A 26 1.21 -6.78 -5.91
N PHE A 27 1.21 -6.05 -4.78
CA PHE A 27 0.96 -6.63 -3.46
C PHE A 27 -0.52 -6.52 -3.09
N ALA A 28 -1.04 -7.53 -2.41
CA ALA A 28 -2.37 -7.52 -1.84
C ALA A 28 -2.41 -6.58 -0.63
N ILE A 29 -3.41 -5.69 -0.62
CA ILE A 29 -3.72 -4.88 0.56
C ILE A 29 -4.24 -5.82 1.64
N ARG A 30 -3.59 -5.84 2.80
CA ARG A 30 -4.03 -6.62 3.98
C ARG A 30 -5.14 -5.87 4.71
N SER A 31 -6.38 -6.05 4.27
CA SER A 31 -7.56 -5.46 4.91
C SER A 31 -8.27 -6.45 5.82
N PHE A 32 -8.82 -5.95 6.93
CA PHE A 32 -9.67 -6.70 7.85
C PHE A 32 -10.95 -5.91 8.09
N HIS A 33 -12.10 -6.56 7.98
CA HIS A 33 -13.37 -6.00 8.40
C HIS A 33 -13.68 -6.42 9.82
N ARG A 34 -14.20 -5.51 10.64
CA ARG A 34 -14.62 -5.80 12.01
C ARG A 34 -16.09 -5.48 12.21
N ASP A 35 -16.77 -6.37 12.92
CA ASP A 35 -18.11 -6.13 13.44
C ASP A 35 -18.08 -5.03 14.48
N ALA A 36 -19.16 -4.25 14.60
CA ALA A 36 -19.20 -3.10 15.51
C ALA A 36 -19.09 -3.54 16.97
N LYS A 37 -18.09 -3.07 17.69
CA LYS A 37 -18.11 -3.07 19.16
C LYS A 37 -18.15 -1.64 19.70
N GLY A 38 -19.34 -1.03 19.64
CA GLY A 38 -19.58 0.33 20.13
C GLY A 38 -19.38 1.42 19.07
N LYS A 39 -19.46 2.70 19.49
CA LYS A 39 -19.52 3.86 18.57
C LYS A 39 -18.20 4.22 17.88
N ARG A 40 -17.06 3.71 18.37
CA ARG A 40 -15.72 4.06 17.87
C ARG A 40 -14.91 2.83 17.46
N ASP A 41 -15.57 1.77 16.97
CA ASP A 41 -14.85 0.59 16.50
C ASP A 41 -14.51 0.75 15.00
N PRO A 42 -13.23 0.61 14.60
CA PRO A 42 -12.87 0.77 13.19
C PRO A 42 -13.46 -0.36 12.36
N ARG A 43 -14.04 0.01 11.22
CA ARG A 43 -14.70 -0.94 10.31
C ARG A 43 -13.72 -1.62 9.37
N PHE A 44 -12.67 -0.89 8.98
CA PHE A 44 -11.54 -1.45 8.26
C PHE A 44 -10.24 -1.22 8.99
N LEU A 45 -9.39 -2.26 8.95
CA LEU A 45 -7.99 -2.19 9.33
C LEU A 45 -7.13 -2.50 8.10
N LEU A 46 -6.27 -1.58 7.68
CA LEU A 46 -5.25 -1.85 6.67
C LEU A 46 -3.91 -2.03 7.36
N LYS A 47 -3.34 -3.24 7.30
CA LYS A 47 -2.06 -3.53 7.96
C LYS A 47 -0.89 -3.17 7.06
N CYS A 48 0.14 -2.58 7.67
CA CYS A 48 1.39 -2.31 7.00
C CYS A 48 2.09 -3.61 6.57
N GLY A 49 2.78 -3.58 5.44
CA GLY A 49 3.58 -4.71 4.94
C GLY A 49 4.94 -4.85 5.63
N CYS A 50 5.41 -3.81 6.32
CA CYS A 50 6.77 -3.68 6.83
C CYS A 50 6.90 -3.79 8.35
N CYS A 51 5.85 -3.44 9.08
CA CYS A 51 5.80 -3.36 10.53
C CYS A 51 4.39 -3.70 11.04
N ASP A 52 4.20 -3.72 12.36
CA ASP A 52 2.89 -3.95 12.99
C ASP A 52 1.96 -2.71 12.95
N GLY A 53 2.39 -1.66 12.24
CA GLY A 53 1.57 -0.48 11.98
C GLY A 53 0.28 -0.82 11.23
N LYS A 54 -0.76 -0.04 11.50
CA LYS A 54 -2.08 -0.19 10.88
C LYS A 54 -2.71 1.18 10.63
N LEU A 55 -3.44 1.27 9.53
CA LEU A 55 -4.39 2.36 9.27
C LEU A 55 -5.79 1.87 9.63
N GLU A 56 -6.54 2.69 10.35
CA GLU A 56 -7.91 2.41 10.75
C GLU A 56 -8.87 3.33 10.01
N VAL A 57 -10.00 2.77 9.55
CA VAL A 57 -11.09 3.53 8.94
C VAL A 57 -12.35 3.37 9.77
N TYR A 58 -12.92 4.48 10.19
CA TYR A 58 -14.14 4.54 10.99
C TYR A 58 -15.31 5.00 10.14
N TYR A 59 -16.51 4.50 10.45
CA TYR A 59 -17.75 4.93 9.80
C TYR A 59 -18.47 5.96 10.68
N GLY A 60 -18.91 7.06 10.06
CA GLY A 60 -20.02 7.87 10.54
C GLY A 60 -21.34 7.45 9.88
N ALA A 61 -22.39 8.26 10.01
CA ALA A 61 -23.68 7.98 9.37
C ALA A 61 -23.57 8.03 7.83
N ASP A 62 -22.94 9.08 7.32
CA ASP A 62 -22.72 9.38 5.89
C ASP A 62 -21.26 9.80 5.61
N SER A 63 -20.36 9.48 6.53
CA SER A 63 -18.96 9.90 6.52
C SER A 63 -18.00 8.75 6.81
N LEU A 64 -16.76 8.93 6.42
CA LEU A 64 -15.63 8.09 6.82
C LEU A 64 -14.60 8.96 7.52
N GLU A 65 -13.96 8.39 8.53
CA GLU A 65 -12.72 8.93 9.09
C GLU A 65 -11.57 8.02 8.70
N ILE A 66 -10.59 8.56 7.97
CA ILE A 66 -9.37 7.85 7.58
C ILE A 66 -8.18 8.61 8.18
N ASN A 67 -7.41 7.96 9.03
CA ASN A 67 -6.24 8.56 9.69
C ASN A 67 -6.53 9.87 10.45
N GLY A 68 -7.69 9.98 11.11
CA GLY A 68 -8.11 11.20 11.80
C GLY A 68 -8.71 12.30 10.91
N VAL A 69 -8.77 12.09 9.60
CA VAL A 69 -9.42 13.01 8.66
C VAL A 69 -10.85 12.56 8.45
N MET A 70 -11.82 13.39 8.83
CA MET A 70 -13.24 13.13 8.65
C MET A 70 -13.76 13.78 7.36
N GLY A 71 -14.55 13.04 6.58
CA GLY A 71 -15.16 13.54 5.35
C GLY A 71 -16.41 12.75 4.98
N SER A 72 -17.33 13.34 4.23
CA SER A 72 -18.48 12.61 3.71
C SER A 72 -18.02 11.49 2.77
N VAL A 73 -18.81 10.42 2.65
CA VAL A 73 -18.51 9.33 1.71
C VAL A 73 -18.36 9.88 0.29
N GLU A 74 -19.17 10.87 -0.09
CA GLU A 74 -19.09 11.49 -1.41
C GLU A 74 -17.77 12.24 -1.61
N ASN A 75 -17.34 13.02 -0.63
CA ASN A 75 -16.06 13.73 -0.73
C ASN A 75 -14.87 12.76 -0.83
N TRP A 76 -14.91 11.65 -0.11
CA TRP A 76 -13.92 10.58 -0.27
C TRP A 76 -13.92 9.98 -1.68
N ARG A 77 -15.09 9.79 -2.30
CA ARG A 77 -15.17 9.33 -3.69
C ARG A 77 -14.58 10.34 -4.65
N GLU A 78 -14.91 11.62 -4.51
CA GLU A 78 -14.37 12.71 -5.34
C GLU A 78 -12.84 12.75 -5.31
N LEU A 79 -12.23 12.51 -4.14
CA LEU A 79 -10.78 12.50 -3.98
C LEU A 79 -10.12 11.21 -4.48
N LEU A 80 -10.66 10.04 -4.13
CA LEU A 80 -10.00 8.75 -4.37
C LEU A 80 -10.32 8.15 -5.75
N MET A 81 -11.55 8.29 -6.24
CA MET A 81 -11.95 7.65 -7.51
C MET A 81 -11.15 8.12 -8.72
N PRO A 82 -10.82 9.41 -8.88
CA PRO A 82 -9.96 9.85 -9.97
C PRO A 82 -8.61 9.13 -9.93
N LEU A 83 -7.98 9.02 -8.76
CA LEU A 83 -6.69 8.34 -8.59
C LEU A 83 -6.73 6.87 -8.99
N LEU A 84 -7.83 6.18 -8.65
CA LEU A 84 -8.02 4.76 -9.00
C LEU A 84 -8.23 4.52 -10.50
N LYS A 85 -8.60 5.55 -11.27
CA LYS A 85 -8.81 5.48 -12.72
C LYS A 85 -7.62 5.99 -13.53
N MET A 86 -6.63 6.60 -12.88
CA MET A 86 -5.45 7.16 -13.54
C MET A 86 -4.42 6.07 -13.88
N LYS A 87 -3.69 6.28 -14.98
CA LYS A 87 -2.40 5.61 -15.19
C LYS A 87 -1.35 6.34 -14.37
N LEU A 88 -0.80 5.67 -13.37
CA LEU A 88 0.21 6.28 -12.51
C LEU A 88 1.55 6.41 -13.26
N PRO A 89 2.28 7.53 -13.13
CA PRO A 89 3.62 7.66 -13.67
C PRO A 89 4.54 6.58 -13.06
N GLY A 90 5.35 5.93 -13.90
CA GLY A 90 6.25 4.85 -13.45
C GLY A 90 5.67 3.43 -13.51
N GLN A 91 4.41 3.24 -13.95
CA GLN A 91 3.91 1.93 -14.38
C GLN A 91 4.49 1.52 -15.74
N GLY A 92 5.82 1.42 -15.85
CA GLY A 92 6.46 0.61 -16.89
C GLY A 92 6.16 -0.87 -16.64
N LYS A 93 6.25 -1.72 -17.68
CA LYS A 93 6.18 -3.18 -17.51
C LYS A 93 7.22 -3.59 -16.47
N ARG A 94 6.79 -3.97 -15.25
CA ARG A 94 7.66 -4.71 -14.35
C ARG A 94 8.00 -6.03 -15.06
N PRO A 95 9.28 -6.45 -15.08
CA PRO A 95 9.65 -7.74 -15.63
C PRO A 95 8.82 -8.84 -14.98
N LYS A 96 8.48 -9.87 -15.75
CA LYS A 96 7.67 -10.98 -15.21
C LYS A 96 8.44 -11.64 -14.08
N ALA A 97 7.72 -12.21 -13.09
CA ALA A 97 8.33 -12.89 -11.95
C ALA A 97 9.34 -13.99 -12.37
N GLU A 98 9.17 -14.58 -13.56
CA GLU A 98 10.06 -15.57 -14.18
C GLU A 98 11.45 -15.01 -14.55
N GLU A 99 11.55 -13.71 -14.86
CA GLU A 99 12.82 -13.05 -15.23
C GLU A 99 13.65 -12.65 -13.99
N MET A 100 13.08 -12.76 -12.79
CA MET A 100 13.75 -12.39 -11.52
C MET A 100 14.49 -13.56 -10.85
N SER A 101 14.32 -14.80 -11.31
CA SER A 101 14.92 -16.00 -10.69
C SER A 101 16.30 -16.40 -11.21
N ASP A 102 16.77 -15.86 -12.34
CA ASP A 102 18.02 -16.31 -12.99
C ASP A 102 19.30 -15.59 -12.50
N GLY A 103 19.22 -14.81 -11.43
CA GLY A 103 20.33 -13.95 -10.98
C GLY A 103 21.37 -14.58 -10.05
N ASN A 104 21.21 -15.82 -9.58
CA ASN A 104 22.18 -16.37 -8.61
C ASN A 104 22.42 -17.87 -8.76
N ARG A 105 23.18 -18.24 -9.78
CA ARG A 105 23.99 -19.46 -9.79
C ARG A 105 25.37 -19.08 -10.34
N LYS A 106 26.30 -18.76 -9.44
CA LYS A 106 27.73 -18.87 -9.72
C LYS A 106 28.19 -20.19 -9.11
N ASP A 107 28.86 -20.95 -9.96
CA ASP A 107 29.50 -22.24 -9.67
C ASP A 107 30.51 -22.17 -8.51
#